data_AF-A0A1M7USW9-F1
#
_entry.id   AF-A0A1M7USW9-F1
#
_cell.length_a   1.000
_cell.length_b   1.000
_cell.length_c   1.000
_cell.angle_alpha   90.00
_cell.angle_beta   90.00
_cell.angle_gamma   90.00
#
_symmetry.space_group_name_H-M   'P 1'
#
loop_
_entity.id
_entity.type
_entity.pdbx_description
1 polymer ?
#
loop_
_entity_poly.entity_id
_entity_poly.type
_entity_poly.pdbx_seq_one_letter_code
_entity_poly.pdbx_strand_id
1 'polypeptide(L)'
;MRKNILTTEQEEQHLVAVKDNYLKLQGEIKLWQQEHASSLAADFQLKPASPRFTLDNLPEESIIDLWQRLNQVADEPQEKADLRTLLEQFKQGDPLDNPAAARLQLALAGVAQMLCQHLVPKPGEDNQPFGTCPVCGEKHFMTLLAPPVGKRYQQCLVCGYQRPVDASGCACCGSMDAKKQTYLKSEQYPGMEVAVCADCGSYFKQVDLRELSVDDLVWEDIRTMPLNYAAEKWLAGQHGWN
;
A
#
# COMPACT_ATOMS: atom_id res chain seq x y z
N MET A 1 -30.84 11.11 -8.79
CA MET A 1 -29.38 11.10 -8.55
C MET A 1 -28.67 11.03 -9.89
N ARG A 2 -28.04 12.12 -10.34
CA ARG A 2 -27.22 12.10 -11.56
C ARG A 2 -25.94 11.33 -11.23
N LYS A 3 -25.80 10.10 -11.73
CA LYS A 3 -24.50 9.46 -11.81
C LYS A 3 -23.70 10.26 -12.83
N ASN A 4 -22.70 11.02 -12.37
CA ASN A 4 -21.68 11.55 -13.27
C ASN A 4 -20.91 10.34 -13.82
N ILE A 5 -21.34 9.84 -14.96
CA ILE A 5 -20.59 8.85 -15.74
C ILE A 5 -19.61 9.68 -16.55
N LEU A 6 -18.34 9.64 -16.18
CA LEU A 6 -17.27 10.25 -16.94
C LEU A 6 -17.15 9.53 -18.28
N THR A 7 -16.87 10.26 -19.35
CA THR A 7 -16.46 9.65 -20.62
C THR A 7 -15.04 9.07 -20.47
N THR A 8 -14.65 8.10 -21.29
CA THR A 8 -13.31 7.48 -21.25
C THR A 8 -12.18 8.53 -21.30
N GLU A 9 -12.35 9.58 -22.12
CA GLU A 9 -11.39 10.69 -22.20
C GLU A 9 -11.33 11.52 -20.90
N GLN A 10 -12.46 11.75 -20.25
CA GLN A 10 -12.51 12.44 -18.95
C GLN A 10 -11.94 11.59 -17.81
N GLU A 11 -12.13 10.26 -17.86
CA GLU A 11 -11.52 9.31 -16.91
C GLU A 11 -9.99 9.31 -17.05
N GLU A 12 -9.48 9.31 -18.27
CA GLU A 12 -8.04 9.40 -18.55
C GLU A 12 -7.46 10.73 -18.06
N GLN A 13 -8.10 11.86 -18.38
CA GLN A 13 -7.66 13.18 -17.90
C GLN A 13 -7.66 13.27 -16.37
N HIS A 14 -8.68 12.72 -15.72
CA HIS A 14 -8.75 12.67 -14.26
C HIS A 14 -7.62 11.80 -13.68
N LEU A 15 -7.35 10.62 -14.25
CA LEU A 15 -6.25 9.77 -13.82
C LEU A 15 -4.88 10.43 -13.97
N VAL A 16 -4.66 11.21 -15.03
CA VAL A 16 -3.43 12.01 -15.21
C VAL A 16 -3.30 13.05 -14.09
N ALA A 17 -4.35 13.81 -13.80
CA ALA A 17 -4.32 14.79 -12.72
C ALA A 17 -4.06 14.16 -11.34
N VAL A 18 -4.66 12.99 -11.08
CA VAL A 18 -4.41 12.21 -9.86
C VAL A 18 -2.96 11.75 -9.79
N LYS A 19 -2.39 11.27 -10.92
CA LYS A 19 -0.98 10.86 -10.99
C LYS A 19 -0.03 12.02 -10.72
N ASP A 20 -0.29 13.18 -11.31
CA ASP A 20 0.56 14.36 -11.12
C ASP A 20 0.55 14.84 -9.67
N ASN A 21 -0.61 14.84 -9.02
CA ASN A 21 -0.70 15.16 -7.59
C ASN A 21 0.05 14.13 -6.74
N TYR A 22 -0.16 12.83 -7.01
CA TYR A 22 0.55 11.75 -6.35
C TYR A 22 2.08 11.90 -6.46
N LEU A 23 2.60 12.17 -7.66
CA LEU A 23 4.04 12.34 -7.90
C LEU A 23 4.62 13.54 -7.16
N LYS A 24 3.89 14.66 -7.04
CA LYS A 24 4.32 15.81 -6.23
C LYS A 24 4.47 15.44 -4.76
N LEU A 25 3.46 14.78 -4.19
CA LEU A 25 3.48 14.34 -2.78
C LEU A 25 4.60 13.31 -2.54
N GLN A 26 4.81 12.37 -3.47
CA GLN A 26 5.93 11.42 -3.40
C GLN A 26 7.30 12.10 -3.50
N GLY A 27 7.41 13.16 -4.30
CA GLY A 27 8.62 13.98 -4.38
C GLY A 27 8.97 14.57 -3.01
N GLU A 28 7.98 15.15 -2.33
CA GLU A 28 8.15 15.72 -0.98
C GLU A 28 8.52 14.65 0.06
N ILE A 29 7.87 13.48 0.02
CA ILE A 29 8.25 12.35 0.90
C ILE A 29 9.72 11.99 0.72
N LYS A 30 10.20 11.85 -0.53
CA LYS A 30 11.58 11.49 -0.81
C LYS A 30 12.57 12.55 -0.30
N LEU A 31 12.25 13.84 -0.48
CA LEU A 31 13.06 14.94 0.05
C LEU A 31 13.11 14.89 1.58
N TRP A 32 11.95 14.79 2.23
CA TRP A 32 11.86 14.68 3.68
C TRP A 32 12.64 13.48 4.23
N GLN A 33 12.55 12.32 3.58
CA GLN A 33 13.30 11.12 3.97
C GLN A 33 14.81 11.33 3.90
N GLN A 34 15.32 12.01 2.85
CA GLN A 34 16.74 12.32 2.72
C GLN A 34 17.24 13.25 3.83
N GLU A 35 16.41 14.22 4.23
CA GLU A 35 16.74 15.19 5.28
C GLU A 35 16.75 14.58 6.69
N HIS A 36 15.87 13.60 6.95
CA HIS A 36 15.62 13.07 8.30
C HIS A 36 16.15 11.65 8.55
N ALA A 37 16.62 10.95 7.51
CA ALA A 37 17.01 9.54 7.61
C ALA A 37 18.01 9.25 8.73
N SER A 38 19.08 10.04 8.83
CA SER A 38 20.14 9.77 9.80
C SER A 38 19.69 9.97 11.25
N SER A 39 18.94 11.04 11.56
CA SER A 39 18.49 11.28 12.93
C SER A 39 17.42 10.28 13.34
N LEU A 40 16.43 10.06 12.47
CA LEU A 40 15.30 9.20 12.78
C LEU A 40 15.71 7.73 12.89
N ALA A 41 16.70 7.28 12.09
CA ALA A 41 17.27 5.95 12.23
C ALA A 41 18.08 5.77 13.52
N ALA A 42 18.72 6.82 14.03
CA ALA A 42 19.50 6.74 15.28
C ALA A 42 18.59 6.63 16.52
N ASP A 43 17.43 7.28 16.50
CA ASP A 43 16.55 7.37 17.66
C ASP A 43 15.51 6.25 17.72
N PHE A 44 15.22 5.57 16.61
CA PHE A 44 14.18 4.55 16.54
C PHE A 44 14.69 3.13 16.80
N GLN A 45 14.04 2.41 17.70
CA GLN A 45 14.38 1.03 18.04
C GLN A 45 13.37 0.04 17.49
N LEU A 46 13.84 -0.89 16.65
CA LEU A 46 13.02 -2.01 16.17
C LEU A 46 12.77 -3.04 17.27
N LYS A 47 11.53 -3.54 17.36
CA LYS A 47 11.19 -4.69 18.22
C LYS A 47 11.89 -5.95 17.70
N PRO A 48 12.37 -6.85 18.58
CA PRO A 48 13.07 -8.07 18.18
C PRO A 48 12.16 -9.06 17.42
N ALA A 49 10.89 -9.14 17.79
CA ALA A 49 9.90 -10.01 17.16
C ALA A 49 9.15 -9.31 16.01
N SER A 50 8.51 -10.10 15.15
CA SER A 50 7.56 -9.61 14.15
C SER A 50 6.22 -9.24 14.80
N PRO A 51 5.58 -8.11 14.45
CA PRO A 51 6.11 -7.10 13.54
C PRO A 51 7.20 -6.24 14.22
N ARG A 52 8.22 -5.86 13.46
CA ARG A 52 9.37 -5.06 13.93
C ARG A 52 8.95 -3.68 14.46
N PHE A 53 7.87 -3.11 13.92
CA PHE A 53 7.14 -1.96 14.44
C PHE A 53 5.68 -2.03 13.98
N THR A 54 4.82 -1.15 14.50
CA THR A 54 3.47 -0.91 13.98
C THR A 54 3.31 0.58 13.69
N LEU A 55 2.30 0.97 12.91
CA LEU A 55 2.07 2.37 12.59
C LEU A 55 1.83 3.23 13.84
N ASP A 56 1.16 2.69 14.85
CA ASP A 56 0.92 3.37 16.15
C ASP A 56 2.19 3.62 16.97
N ASN A 57 3.29 2.91 16.66
CA ASN A 57 4.56 3.07 17.34
C ASN A 57 5.54 3.97 16.59
N LEU A 58 5.14 4.55 15.46
CA LEU A 58 6.00 5.46 14.70
C LEU A 58 6.17 6.81 15.44
N PRO A 59 7.30 7.52 15.24
CA PRO A 59 7.53 8.79 15.93
C PRO A 59 6.55 9.88 15.48
N GLU A 60 5.70 10.32 16.40
CA GLU A 60 4.61 11.26 16.10
C GLU A 60 5.11 12.58 15.52
N GLU A 61 6.19 13.13 16.08
CA GLU A 61 6.75 14.40 15.58
C GLU A 61 7.22 14.28 14.12
N SER A 62 7.72 13.12 13.71
CA SER A 62 8.08 12.86 12.31
C SER A 62 6.85 12.74 11.42
N ILE A 63 5.78 12.10 11.91
CA ILE A 63 4.50 12.02 11.19
C ILE A 63 3.91 13.42 11.00
N ILE A 64 3.85 14.23 12.07
CA ILE A 64 3.29 15.59 12.05
C ILE A 64 4.10 16.51 11.13
N ASP A 65 5.43 16.41 11.17
CA ASP A 65 6.32 17.20 10.32
C ASP A 65 6.12 16.89 8.84
N LEU A 66 6.13 15.59 8.48
CA LEU A 66 5.89 15.17 7.11
C LEU A 66 4.45 15.49 6.67
N TRP A 67 3.45 15.29 7.52
CA TRP A 67 2.07 15.62 7.21
C TRP A 67 1.89 17.11 6.95
N GLN A 68 2.52 17.98 7.73
CA GLN A 68 2.52 19.43 7.47
C GLN A 68 3.10 19.78 6.09
N ARG A 69 4.21 19.16 5.71
CA ARG A 69 4.83 19.38 4.39
C ARG A 69 3.94 18.91 3.25
N LEU A 70 3.33 17.73 3.38
CA LEU A 70 2.36 17.23 2.41
C LEU A 70 1.15 18.15 2.27
N ASN A 71 0.72 18.75 3.38
CA ASN A 71 -0.37 19.73 3.37
C ASN A 71 0.02 21.03 2.66
N GLN A 72 1.26 21.48 2.84
CA GLN A 72 1.81 22.63 2.11
C GLN A 72 1.90 22.37 0.60
N VAL A 73 2.32 21.17 0.18
CA VAL A 73 2.39 20.78 -1.23
C VAL A 73 1.00 20.67 -1.87
N ALA A 74 -0.01 20.34 -1.07
CA ALA A 74 -1.40 20.28 -1.49
C ALA A 74 -2.13 21.64 -1.43
N ASP A 75 -1.41 22.75 -1.21
CA ASP A 75 -1.98 24.10 -1.08
C ASP A 75 -3.03 24.25 0.05
N GLU A 76 -2.93 23.43 1.09
CA GLU A 76 -3.82 23.41 2.25
C GLU A 76 -2.98 23.44 3.56
N PRO A 77 -2.19 24.50 3.81
CA PRO A 77 -1.30 24.56 4.96
C PRO A 77 -2.06 24.47 6.29
N GLN A 78 -1.48 23.75 7.25
CA GLN A 78 -2.02 23.61 8.60
C GLN A 78 -0.89 23.75 9.64
N GLU A 79 -1.24 24.28 10.81
CA GLU A 79 -0.29 24.40 11.92
C GLU A 79 -0.05 23.05 12.59
N LYS A 80 1.17 22.80 13.07
CA LYS A 80 1.52 21.53 13.75
C LYS A 80 0.65 21.28 15.00
N ALA A 81 0.19 22.34 15.66
CA ALA A 81 -0.71 22.21 16.82
C ALA A 81 -2.05 21.57 16.42
N ASP A 82 -2.63 21.99 15.30
CA ASP A 82 -3.89 21.45 14.80
C ASP A 82 -3.71 20.01 14.31
N LEU A 83 -2.60 19.71 13.63
CA LEU A 83 -2.27 18.35 13.19
C LEU A 83 -2.10 17.37 14.36
N ARG A 84 -1.57 17.82 15.50
CA ARG A 84 -1.54 17.00 16.73
C ARG A 84 -2.93 16.64 17.21
N THR A 85 -3.85 17.60 17.22
CA THR A 85 -5.24 17.35 17.60
C THR A 85 -5.93 16.39 16.63
N LEU A 86 -5.73 16.57 15.32
CA LEU A 86 -6.30 15.68 14.31
C LEU A 86 -5.72 14.26 14.36
N LEU A 87 -4.42 14.12 14.63
CA LEU A 87 -3.79 12.81 14.80
C LEU A 87 -4.35 12.07 16.01
N GLU A 88 -4.57 12.79 17.12
CA GLU A 88 -5.15 12.21 18.33
C GLU A 88 -6.61 11.77 18.11
N GLN A 89 -7.40 12.59 17.42
CA GLN A 89 -8.77 12.23 17.00
C GLN A 89 -8.77 10.97 16.13
N PHE A 90 -7.90 10.91 15.12
CA PHE A 90 -7.77 9.75 14.26
C PHE A 90 -7.43 8.47 15.05
N LYS A 91 -6.52 8.56 16.03
CA LYS A 91 -6.18 7.42 16.92
C LYS A 91 -7.36 6.97 17.79
N GLN A 92 -8.28 7.87 18.12
CA GLN A 92 -9.50 7.56 18.86
C GLN A 92 -10.61 6.98 17.96
N GLY A 93 -10.36 6.89 16.65
CA GLY A 93 -11.29 6.35 15.66
C GLY A 93 -12.23 7.39 15.05
N ASP A 94 -11.98 8.69 15.30
CA ASP A 94 -12.75 9.74 14.67
C ASP A 94 -12.42 9.84 13.17
N PRO A 95 -13.44 10.03 12.31
CA PRO A 95 -13.21 10.16 10.89
C PRO A 95 -12.53 11.49 10.58
N LEU A 96 -11.52 11.45 9.71
CA LEU A 96 -10.95 12.63 9.08
C LEU A 96 -11.62 12.88 7.72
N ASP A 97 -11.55 14.13 7.27
CA ASP A 97 -11.75 14.49 5.86
C ASP A 97 -10.89 13.59 4.94
N ASN A 98 -11.40 13.25 3.75
CA ASN A 98 -10.74 12.31 2.84
C ASN A 98 -9.35 12.80 2.38
N PRO A 99 -9.17 14.00 1.81
CA PRO A 99 -7.85 14.59 1.53
C PRO A 99 -6.87 14.59 2.72
N ALA A 100 -7.33 14.96 3.91
CA ALA A 100 -6.52 15.01 5.12
C ALA A 100 -6.10 13.61 5.57
N ALA A 101 -7.03 12.66 5.54
CA ALA A 101 -6.77 11.25 5.81
C ALA A 101 -5.74 10.68 4.82
N ALA A 102 -5.88 10.95 3.52
CA ALA A 102 -4.96 10.47 2.50
C ALA A 102 -3.53 10.99 2.73
N ARG A 103 -3.37 12.28 3.08
CA ARG A 103 -2.06 12.87 3.39
C ARG A 103 -1.48 12.34 4.70
N LEU A 104 -2.30 12.07 5.72
CA LEU A 104 -1.86 11.37 6.93
C LEU A 104 -1.37 9.95 6.61
N GLN A 105 -2.09 9.19 5.79
CA GLN A 105 -1.67 7.85 5.37
C GLN A 105 -0.35 7.89 4.59
N LEU A 106 -0.18 8.87 3.71
CA LEU A 106 1.09 9.10 3.00
C LEU A 106 2.23 9.46 3.95
N ALA A 107 1.97 10.27 4.99
CA ALA A 107 2.97 10.59 6.00
C ALA A 107 3.38 9.35 6.81
N LEU A 108 2.40 8.56 7.29
CA LEU A 108 2.65 7.29 7.97
C LEU A 108 3.48 6.32 7.12
N ALA A 109 3.11 6.16 5.85
CA ALA A 109 3.84 5.32 4.90
C ALA A 109 5.26 5.87 4.65
N GLY A 110 5.43 7.18 4.47
CA GLY A 110 6.74 7.81 4.26
C GLY A 110 7.70 7.59 5.43
N VAL A 111 7.21 7.72 6.67
CA VAL A 111 8.00 7.41 7.88
C VAL A 111 8.31 5.92 7.96
N ALA A 112 7.32 5.04 7.73
CA ALA A 112 7.50 3.59 7.78
C ALA A 112 8.49 3.08 6.72
N GLN A 113 8.45 3.63 5.50
CA GLN A 113 9.38 3.32 4.42
C GLN A 113 10.80 3.69 4.78
N MET A 114 11.01 4.88 5.34
CA MET A 114 12.32 5.34 5.77
C MET A 114 12.91 4.37 6.79
N LEU A 115 12.16 4.06 7.86
CA LEU A 115 12.60 3.15 8.90
C LEU A 115 12.88 1.75 8.35
N CYS A 116 12.02 1.24 7.47
CA CYS A 116 12.25 -0.05 6.83
C CYS A 116 13.54 -0.04 6.00
N GLN A 117 13.76 0.98 5.17
CA GLN A 117 14.91 1.08 4.29
C GLN A 117 16.25 1.17 5.04
N HIS A 118 16.27 1.85 6.19
CA HIS A 118 17.51 2.13 6.92
C HIS A 118 17.79 1.14 8.06
N LEU A 119 16.74 0.57 8.68
CA LEU A 119 16.89 -0.26 9.89
C LEU A 119 16.64 -1.74 9.64
N VAL A 120 15.89 -2.09 8.60
CA VAL A 120 15.52 -3.49 8.34
C VAL A 120 16.44 -4.08 7.28
N PRO A 121 17.14 -5.19 7.57
CA PRO A 121 17.96 -5.84 6.56
C PRO A 121 17.08 -6.40 5.44
N LYS A 122 17.59 -6.33 4.21
CA LYS A 122 16.96 -7.01 3.07
C LYS A 122 16.85 -8.50 3.36
N PRO A 123 15.73 -9.15 3.02
CA PRO A 123 15.63 -10.59 3.21
C PRO A 123 16.60 -11.34 2.30
N GLY A 124 16.95 -12.55 2.72
CA GLY A 124 17.54 -13.53 1.83
C GLY A 124 16.53 -14.06 0.80
N GLU A 125 16.93 -15.11 0.10
CA GLU A 125 16.12 -15.71 -0.97
C GLU A 125 15.18 -16.83 -0.50
N ASP A 126 15.23 -17.20 0.78
CA ASP A 126 14.37 -18.23 1.37
C ASP A 126 12.94 -17.72 1.53
N ASN A 127 11.96 -18.54 1.14
CA ASN A 127 10.56 -18.19 1.23
C ASN A 127 10.15 -17.91 2.67
N GLN A 128 9.43 -16.80 2.85
CA GLN A 128 8.82 -16.44 4.12
C GLN A 128 7.33 -16.74 4.11
N PRO A 129 6.69 -16.91 5.28
CA PRO A 129 5.26 -17.11 5.37
C PRO A 129 4.44 -15.98 4.72
N PHE A 130 3.30 -16.37 4.15
CA PHE A 130 2.25 -15.45 3.73
C PHE A 130 1.60 -14.73 4.91
N GLY A 131 0.83 -13.68 4.62
CA GLY A 131 0.10 -12.90 5.61
C GLY A 131 0.62 -11.47 5.77
N THR A 132 0.46 -10.93 6.98
CA THR A 132 0.85 -9.55 7.33
C THR A 132 2.33 -9.28 7.07
N CYS A 133 2.67 -8.02 6.83
CA CYS A 133 4.06 -7.62 6.71
C CYS A 133 4.81 -7.91 8.02
N PRO A 134 5.94 -8.64 8.01
CA PRO A 134 6.70 -8.93 9.23
C PRO A 134 7.44 -7.70 9.79
N VAL A 135 7.43 -6.59 9.05
CA VAL A 135 8.06 -5.34 9.45
C VAL A 135 7.07 -4.42 10.13
N CYS A 136 5.99 -4.04 9.46
CA CYS A 136 5.03 -3.04 9.96
C CYS A 136 3.69 -3.63 10.44
N GLY A 137 3.43 -4.91 10.20
CA GLY A 137 2.16 -5.58 10.57
C GLY A 137 1.02 -5.39 9.58
N GLU A 138 1.16 -4.52 8.58
CA GLU A 138 0.08 -4.19 7.64
C GLU A 138 -0.30 -5.32 6.69
N LYS A 139 -1.56 -5.33 6.26
CA LYS A 139 -2.14 -6.27 5.28
C LYS A 139 -2.24 -5.71 3.87
N HIS A 140 -1.79 -4.48 3.64
CA HIS A 140 -1.78 -3.86 2.32
C HIS A 140 -0.50 -4.21 1.56
N PHE A 141 -0.63 -5.08 0.56
CA PHE A 141 0.50 -5.60 -0.21
C PHE A 141 0.12 -5.94 -1.64
N MET A 142 1.14 -6.10 -2.47
CA MET A 142 1.02 -6.65 -3.81
C MET A 142 1.98 -7.83 -3.96
N THR A 143 1.58 -8.88 -4.68
CA THR A 143 2.50 -9.95 -5.05
C THR A 143 3.10 -9.74 -6.43
N LEU A 144 4.34 -10.16 -6.62
CA LEU A 144 5.10 -9.94 -7.84
C LEU A 144 5.61 -11.28 -8.36
N LEU A 145 5.43 -11.57 -9.65
CA LEU A 145 6.09 -12.68 -10.32
C LEU A 145 7.35 -12.16 -11.02
N ALA A 146 8.51 -12.41 -10.42
CA ALA A 146 9.78 -11.92 -10.95
C ALA A 146 10.29 -12.78 -12.11
N PRO A 147 10.93 -12.17 -13.13
CA PRO A 147 11.62 -12.93 -14.16
C PRO A 147 12.82 -13.71 -13.60
N PRO A 148 13.28 -14.77 -14.31
CA PRO A 148 12.72 -15.30 -15.54
C PRO A 148 11.58 -16.32 -15.30
N VAL A 149 11.60 -17.02 -14.17
CA VAL A 149 10.75 -18.19 -13.92
C VAL A 149 9.46 -17.90 -13.14
N GLY A 150 9.24 -16.65 -12.71
CA GLY A 150 8.06 -16.26 -11.93
C GLY A 150 8.22 -16.52 -10.44
N LYS A 151 9.44 -16.31 -9.89
CA LYS A 151 9.63 -16.39 -8.42
C LYS A 151 8.75 -15.33 -7.78
N ARG A 152 8.01 -15.74 -6.75
CA ARG A 152 6.99 -14.89 -6.15
C ARG A 152 7.54 -14.08 -4.99
N TYR A 153 7.26 -12.79 -5.00
CA TYR A 153 7.54 -11.88 -3.90
C TYR A 153 6.23 -11.28 -3.40
N GLN A 154 6.21 -10.88 -2.14
CA GLN A 154 5.17 -10.03 -1.57
C GLN A 154 5.81 -8.72 -1.12
N GLN A 155 5.37 -7.60 -1.68
CA GLN A 155 5.83 -6.27 -1.29
C GLN A 155 4.73 -5.55 -0.51
N CYS A 156 5.07 -5.11 0.70
CA CYS A 156 4.22 -4.23 1.49
C CYS A 156 4.12 -2.85 0.83
N LEU A 157 2.89 -2.38 0.59
CA LEU A 157 2.65 -1.08 -0.02
C LEU A 157 2.71 0.08 0.99
N VAL A 158 2.86 -0.23 2.29
CA VAL A 158 3.01 0.77 3.35
C VAL A 158 4.49 1.03 3.63
N CYS A 159 5.24 0.04 4.15
CA CYS A 159 6.65 0.22 4.51
C CYS A 159 7.66 -0.18 3.42
N GLY A 160 7.20 -0.71 2.27
CA GLY A 160 8.08 -1.11 1.17
C GLY A 160 8.83 -2.44 1.36
N TYR A 161 8.69 -3.13 2.49
CA TYR A 161 9.37 -4.42 2.69
C TYR A 161 8.90 -5.46 1.67
N GLN A 162 9.83 -5.95 0.84
CA GLN A 162 9.62 -7.03 -0.12
C GLN A 162 10.26 -8.31 0.38
N ARG A 163 9.51 -9.42 0.37
CA ARG A 163 10.02 -10.75 0.75
C ARG A 163 9.66 -11.82 -0.29
N PRO A 164 10.53 -12.81 -0.53
CA PRO A 164 10.15 -14.00 -1.28
C PRO A 164 9.11 -14.80 -0.50
N VAL A 165 8.17 -15.39 -1.22
CA VAL A 165 7.09 -16.23 -0.67
C VAL A 165 6.90 -17.43 -1.59
N ASP A 166 6.13 -18.42 -1.15
CA ASP A 166 5.85 -19.59 -2.00
C ASP A 166 5.23 -19.19 -3.33
N ALA A 167 5.61 -19.90 -4.40
CA ALA A 167 5.16 -19.61 -5.76
C ALA A 167 3.63 -19.78 -5.92
N SER A 168 3.01 -20.61 -5.07
CA SER A 168 1.59 -20.92 -5.10
C SER A 168 0.95 -20.69 -3.73
N GLY A 169 -0.37 -20.48 -3.74
CA GLY A 169 -1.16 -20.33 -2.53
C GLY A 169 -1.71 -18.91 -2.34
N CYS A 170 -2.63 -18.79 -1.39
CA CYS A 170 -3.25 -17.51 -1.04
C CYS A 170 -2.23 -16.62 -0.32
N ALA A 171 -1.92 -15.45 -0.90
CA ALA A 171 -0.99 -14.52 -0.28
C ALA A 171 -1.52 -13.90 1.03
N CYS A 172 -2.84 -13.97 1.27
CA CYS A 172 -3.47 -13.46 2.48
C CYS A 172 -3.42 -14.47 3.64
N CYS A 173 -3.83 -15.73 3.42
CA CYS A 173 -3.99 -16.73 4.50
C CYS A 173 -3.05 -17.95 4.39
N GLY A 174 -2.29 -18.08 3.31
CA GLY A 174 -1.38 -19.21 3.09
C GLY A 174 -2.04 -20.52 2.67
N SER A 175 -3.33 -20.53 2.34
CA SER A 175 -3.99 -21.73 1.80
C SER A 175 -3.31 -22.18 0.50
N MET A 176 -2.98 -23.47 0.43
CA MET A 176 -2.35 -24.10 -0.73
C MET A 176 -3.36 -24.81 -1.64
N ASP A 177 -4.66 -24.76 -1.32
CA ASP A 177 -5.70 -25.39 -2.15
C ASP A 177 -5.98 -24.54 -3.40
N ALA A 178 -5.35 -24.92 -4.51
CA ALA A 178 -5.50 -24.25 -5.79
C ALA A 178 -6.96 -24.19 -6.28
N LYS A 179 -7.82 -25.15 -5.89
CA LYS A 179 -9.24 -25.15 -6.29
C LYS A 179 -10.04 -24.04 -5.61
N LYS A 180 -9.50 -23.48 -4.52
CA LYS A 180 -10.12 -22.39 -3.75
C LYS A 180 -9.55 -21.02 -4.10
N GLN A 181 -8.61 -20.96 -5.03
CA GLN A 181 -8.07 -19.71 -5.57
C GLN A 181 -8.62 -19.50 -6.98
N THR A 182 -9.23 -18.35 -7.24
CA THR A 182 -9.63 -17.95 -8.60
C THR A 182 -8.82 -16.74 -9.01
N TYR A 183 -8.12 -16.82 -10.13
CA TYR A 183 -7.34 -15.72 -10.70
C TYR A 183 -8.14 -15.05 -11.81
N LEU A 184 -8.34 -13.75 -11.68
CA LEU A 184 -9.10 -12.89 -12.57
C LEU A 184 -8.12 -11.99 -13.33
N LYS A 185 -8.29 -11.92 -14.65
CA LYS A 185 -7.52 -11.06 -15.55
C LYS A 185 -8.41 -9.97 -16.13
N SER A 186 -7.82 -8.82 -16.45
CA SER A 186 -8.50 -7.73 -17.13
C SER A 186 -7.73 -7.33 -18.38
N GLU A 187 -8.43 -7.23 -19.50
CA GLU A 187 -7.85 -6.68 -20.75
C GLU A 187 -7.46 -5.20 -20.60
N GLN A 188 -8.13 -4.47 -19.71
CA GLN A 188 -7.82 -3.05 -19.42
C GLN A 188 -6.52 -2.89 -18.59
N TYR A 189 -6.12 -3.94 -17.86
CA TYR A 189 -4.95 -3.94 -17.00
C TYR A 189 -4.07 -5.17 -17.29
N PRO A 190 -3.45 -5.24 -18.49
CA PRO A 190 -2.59 -6.37 -18.86
C PRO A 190 -1.40 -6.49 -17.89
N GLY A 191 -0.98 -7.72 -17.61
CA GLY A 191 0.06 -8.02 -16.63
C GLY A 191 -0.37 -7.89 -15.16
N MET A 192 -1.60 -7.44 -14.89
CA MET A 192 -2.19 -7.41 -13.55
C MET A 192 -3.23 -8.52 -13.40
N GLU A 193 -3.13 -9.26 -12.30
CA GLU A 193 -4.06 -10.31 -11.91
C GLU A 193 -4.65 -9.99 -10.53
N VAL A 194 -5.91 -10.35 -10.32
CA VAL A 194 -6.52 -10.40 -8.99
C VAL A 194 -6.78 -11.83 -8.63
N ALA A 195 -6.27 -12.30 -7.51
CA ALA A 195 -6.65 -13.58 -6.97
C ALA A 195 -7.68 -13.41 -5.85
N VAL A 196 -8.77 -14.17 -5.90
CA VAL A 196 -9.76 -14.28 -4.83
C VAL A 196 -9.67 -15.65 -4.16
N CYS A 197 -9.81 -15.68 -2.84
CA CYS A 197 -9.64 -16.88 -2.02
C CYS A 197 -10.94 -17.24 -1.30
N ALA A 198 -11.48 -18.42 -1.57
CA ALA A 198 -12.68 -18.92 -0.92
C ALA A 198 -12.45 -19.34 0.55
N ASP A 199 -11.22 -19.65 0.96
CA ASP A 199 -10.93 -20.04 2.35
C ASP A 199 -11.00 -18.87 3.33
N CYS A 200 -10.53 -17.69 2.92
CA CYS A 200 -10.49 -16.51 3.79
C CYS A 200 -11.40 -15.37 3.32
N GLY A 201 -12.13 -15.54 2.22
CA GLY A 201 -13.02 -14.52 1.66
C GLY A 201 -12.30 -13.21 1.31
N SER A 202 -11.00 -13.26 1.03
CA SER A 202 -10.16 -12.10 0.72
C SER A 202 -9.63 -12.17 -0.71
N TYR A 203 -9.04 -11.08 -1.18
CA TYR A 203 -8.36 -11.02 -2.46
C TYR A 203 -6.98 -10.35 -2.33
N PHE A 204 -6.13 -10.54 -3.33
CA PHE A 204 -4.87 -9.81 -3.46
C PHE A 204 -4.56 -9.55 -4.93
N LYS A 205 -3.81 -8.47 -5.19
CA LYS A 205 -3.32 -8.14 -6.53
C LYS A 205 -1.95 -8.75 -6.77
N GLN A 206 -1.73 -9.19 -8.00
CA GLN A 206 -0.48 -9.75 -8.49
C GLN A 206 -0.04 -9.04 -9.76
N VAL A 207 1.22 -8.64 -9.81
CA VAL A 207 1.87 -8.11 -11.00
C VAL A 207 2.75 -9.20 -11.59
N ASP A 208 2.61 -9.45 -12.88
CA ASP A 208 3.55 -10.27 -13.62
C ASP A 208 4.68 -9.41 -14.19
N LEU A 209 5.81 -9.34 -13.48
CA LEU A 209 6.98 -8.55 -13.91
C LEU A 209 7.72 -9.17 -15.10
N ARG A 210 7.29 -10.34 -15.58
CA ARG A 210 7.76 -10.94 -16.84
C ARG A 210 7.08 -10.31 -18.05
N GLU A 211 5.89 -9.75 -17.85
CA GLU A 211 5.05 -9.16 -18.89
C GLU A 211 4.95 -7.63 -18.78
N LEU A 212 5.03 -7.10 -17.56
CA LEU A 212 4.85 -5.68 -17.26
C LEU A 212 6.07 -5.10 -16.54
N SER A 213 6.57 -3.96 -17.01
CA SER A 213 7.54 -3.15 -16.27
C SER A 213 6.79 -2.19 -15.35
N VAL A 214 7.12 -2.22 -14.05
CA VAL A 214 6.49 -1.39 -13.03
C VAL A 214 7.55 -0.61 -12.26
N ASP A 215 7.42 0.71 -12.27
CA ASP A 215 8.29 1.60 -11.50
C ASP A 215 7.77 1.86 -10.08
N ASP A 216 6.45 1.91 -9.91
CA ASP A 216 5.79 2.33 -8.68
C ASP A 216 4.56 1.47 -8.38
N LEU A 217 4.72 0.52 -7.46
CA LEU A 217 3.66 -0.41 -7.08
C LEU A 217 2.51 0.24 -6.31
N VAL A 218 2.76 1.37 -5.65
CA VAL A 218 1.69 2.12 -4.98
C VAL A 218 0.83 2.82 -6.03
N TRP A 219 1.45 3.38 -7.07
CA TRP A 219 0.70 3.90 -8.22
C TRP A 219 -0.09 2.81 -8.95
N GLU A 220 0.51 1.63 -9.15
CA GLU A 220 -0.22 0.48 -9.72
C GLU A 220 -1.44 0.12 -8.87
N ASP A 221 -1.31 0.10 -7.55
CA ASP A 221 -2.43 -0.17 -6.65
C ASP A 221 -3.56 0.86 -6.81
N ILE A 222 -3.23 2.16 -6.90
CA ILE A 222 -4.18 3.26 -7.08
C ILE A 222 -4.88 3.19 -8.44
N ARG A 223 -4.11 3.08 -9.54
CA ARG A 223 -4.68 3.10 -10.90
C ARG A 223 -5.53 1.87 -11.19
N THR A 224 -5.31 0.77 -10.46
CA THR A 224 -6.11 -0.44 -10.56
C THR A 224 -7.10 -0.62 -9.40
N MET A 225 -7.50 0.45 -8.71
CA MET A 225 -8.62 0.40 -7.76
C MET A 225 -9.91 -0.22 -8.34
N PRO A 226 -10.25 -0.08 -9.64
CA PRO A 226 -11.40 -0.79 -10.22
C PRO A 226 -11.32 -2.32 -10.07
N LEU A 227 -10.10 -2.89 -10.02
CA LEU A 227 -9.90 -4.32 -9.79
C LEU A 227 -10.26 -4.74 -8.35
N ASN A 228 -10.03 -3.87 -7.36
CA ASN A 228 -10.44 -4.10 -5.97
C ASN A 228 -11.96 -4.23 -5.88
N TYR A 229 -12.68 -3.28 -6.51
CA TYR A 229 -14.13 -3.29 -6.56
C TYR A 229 -14.69 -4.53 -7.30
N ALA A 230 -14.05 -4.94 -8.38
CA ALA A 230 -14.42 -6.17 -9.10
C ALA A 230 -14.25 -7.42 -8.22
N ALA A 231 -13.16 -7.49 -7.45
CA ALA A 231 -12.90 -8.58 -6.51
C ALA A 231 -13.95 -8.65 -5.39
N GLU A 232 -14.29 -7.50 -4.80
CA GLU A 232 -15.31 -7.40 -3.76
C GLU A 232 -16.69 -7.81 -4.27
N LYS A 233 -17.06 -7.39 -5.49
CA LYS A 233 -18.29 -7.85 -6.14
C LYS A 233 -18.29 -9.35 -6.40
N TRP A 234 -17.16 -9.90 -6.83
CA TRP A 234 -17.02 -11.33 -7.06
C TRP A 234 -17.27 -12.10 -5.76
N LEU A 235 -16.58 -11.71 -4.68
CA LEU A 235 -16.73 -12.32 -3.35
C LEU A 235 -18.17 -12.20 -2.83
N ALA A 236 -18.80 -11.04 -2.95
CA ALA A 236 -20.20 -10.84 -2.58
C ALA A 236 -21.16 -11.74 -3.38
N GLY A 237 -20.92 -11.89 -4.68
CA GLY A 237 -21.73 -12.75 -5.55
C GLY A 237 -21.63 -14.25 -5.21
N GLN A 238 -20.54 -14.70 -4.60
CA GLN A 238 -20.40 -16.10 -4.12
C GLN A 238 -21.26 -16.41 -2.90
N HIS A 239 -21.70 -15.40 -2.15
CA HIS A 239 -22.59 -15.58 -0.99
C HIS A 239 -24.08 -15.61 -1.33
N GLY A 240 -24.41 -15.62 -2.64
CA GLY A 240 -25.78 -15.59 -3.14
C GLY A 240 -26.37 -14.18 -3.06
N TRP A 241 -27.07 -13.78 -4.13
CA TRP A 241 -27.97 -12.62 -4.07
C TRP A 241 -29.17 -13.03 -3.21
N ASN A 242 -29.03 -12.96 -1.89
CA ASN A 242 -30.17 -13.02 -0.97
C ASN A 242 -30.75 -11.61 -0.79
#